data_AF-A0A3C0AK23-F1
#
_entry.id   AF-A0A3C0AK23-F1
#
_cell.length_a   1.000
_cell.length_b   1.000
_cell.length_c   1.000
_cell.angle_alpha   90.00
_cell.angle_beta   90.00
_cell.angle_gamma   90.00
#
_symmetry.space_group_name_H-M   'P 1'
#
loop_
_entity.id
_entity.type
_entity.pdbx_description
1 polymer ?
#
loop_
_entity_poly.entity_id
_entity_poly.type
_entity_poly.pdbx_seq_one_letter_code
_entity_poly.pdbx_strand_id
1 'polypeptide(L)'
;MEVQTGNYNSSSPYGTYHWRDTWAHQILPFVDQAPLYNQYSANTASHVHLVTDPTIYKAVVPVYMCPSDPSTPGNADSAGRSQGSYIGSAGNVATTTGANLNGVFSENSKTKIRDLKDGSSNTIMVSEIVIRGNAATT
;
A
#
# COMPACT_ATOMS: atom_id res chain seq x y z
N MET A 1 7.48 4.35 -8.97
CA MET A 1 7.58 2.87 -8.99
C MET A 1 7.00 2.41 -10.30
N GLU A 2 7.77 1.69 -11.10
CA GLU A 2 7.35 1.28 -12.44
C GLU A 2 6.48 0.02 -12.31
N VAL A 3 5.16 0.18 -12.49
CA VAL A 3 4.22 -0.94 -12.52
C VAL A 3 4.41 -1.69 -13.84
N GLN A 4 4.52 -3.01 -13.75
CA GLN A 4 4.84 -3.88 -14.88
C GLN A 4 3.81 -3.73 -16.02
N THR A 5 4.29 -3.77 -17.24
CA THR A 5 3.52 -3.48 -18.44
C THR A 5 2.69 -4.70 -18.89
N GLY A 6 1.36 -4.65 -18.72
CA GLY A 6 0.43 -5.62 -19.31
C GLY A 6 -0.95 -5.69 -18.65
N ASN A 7 -1.90 -4.87 -19.13
CA ASN A 7 -3.38 -4.99 -19.10
C ASN A 7 -4.01 -3.59 -19.14
N TYR A 8 -4.08 -2.97 -20.33
CA TYR A 8 -4.40 -1.54 -20.45
C TYR A 8 -5.82 -1.27 -20.96
N ASN A 9 -6.60 -0.51 -20.19
CA ASN A 9 -7.74 0.24 -20.69
C ASN A 9 -7.49 1.73 -20.39
N SER A 10 -7.76 2.62 -21.35
CA SER A 10 -7.58 4.06 -21.26
C SER A 10 -8.33 4.77 -20.12
N SER A 11 -9.22 4.09 -19.39
CA SER A 11 -9.86 4.59 -18.16
C SER A 11 -9.24 4.06 -16.86
N SER A 12 -8.25 3.16 -16.92
CA SER A 12 -7.59 2.55 -15.76
C SER A 12 -6.08 2.42 -15.99
N PRO A 13 -5.27 3.37 -15.48
CA PRO A 13 -3.83 3.41 -15.76
C PRO A 13 -2.99 2.28 -15.11
N TYR A 14 -3.59 1.33 -14.37
CA TYR A 14 -2.86 0.34 -13.54
C TYR A 14 -3.45 -1.09 -13.54
N GLY A 15 -3.85 -1.63 -14.70
CA GLY A 15 -4.26 -3.04 -14.82
C GLY A 15 -5.77 -3.30 -14.62
N THR A 16 -6.23 -4.51 -14.99
CA THR A 16 -7.64 -4.93 -14.89
C THR A 16 -8.05 -5.32 -13.46
N TYR A 17 -7.09 -5.67 -12.62
CA TYR A 17 -7.28 -6.22 -11.27
C TYR A 17 -6.63 -5.31 -10.22
N HIS A 18 -7.01 -5.49 -8.96
CA HIS A 18 -6.39 -4.83 -7.79
C HIS A 18 -6.46 -3.29 -7.78
N TRP A 19 -7.60 -2.70 -8.14
CA TRP A 19 -7.82 -1.27 -7.92
C TRP A 19 -7.59 -0.88 -6.46
N ARG A 20 -7.00 0.32 -6.28
CA ARG A 20 -6.49 0.84 -5.01
C ARG A 20 -5.28 0.07 -4.46
N ASP A 21 -4.54 -0.59 -5.35
CA ASP A 21 -3.23 -1.10 -5.02
C ASP A 21 -2.30 0.00 -4.52
N THR A 22 -1.38 -0.39 -3.63
CA THR A 22 -0.51 0.54 -2.93
C THR A 22 0.94 0.09 -3.01
N TRP A 23 1.85 0.98 -2.64
CA TRP A 23 3.28 0.70 -2.64
C TRP A 23 3.67 -0.54 -1.84
N ALA A 24 2.94 -0.83 -0.76
CA ALA A 24 3.23 -1.96 0.11
C ALA A 24 3.06 -3.30 -0.60
N HIS A 25 2.10 -3.44 -1.52
CA HIS A 25 1.94 -4.68 -2.29
C HIS A 25 3.05 -4.83 -3.34
N GLN A 26 3.41 -3.72 -3.99
CA GLN A 26 4.39 -3.71 -5.09
C GLN A 26 5.81 -4.01 -4.63
N ILE A 27 6.16 -3.72 -3.37
CA ILE A 27 7.52 -3.99 -2.87
C ILE A 27 7.67 -5.34 -2.13
N LEU A 28 6.59 -6.14 -2.02
CA LEU A 28 6.64 -7.45 -1.33
C LEU A 28 7.82 -8.35 -1.76
N PRO A 29 8.20 -8.46 -3.06
CA PRO A 29 9.34 -9.26 -3.48
C PRO A 29 10.69 -8.77 -2.94
N PHE A 30 10.79 -7.48 -2.60
CA PHE A 30 12.02 -6.84 -2.11
C PHE A 30 12.14 -6.85 -0.59
N VAL A 31 11.13 -7.39 0.12
CA VAL A 31 11.10 -7.52 1.59
C VAL A 31 10.90 -8.98 2.03
N ASP A 32 11.45 -9.92 1.26
CA ASP A 32 11.37 -11.36 1.51
C ASP A 32 9.93 -11.92 1.55
N GLN A 33 8.98 -11.28 0.86
CA GLN A 33 7.59 -11.72 0.72
C GLN A 33 7.24 -12.11 -0.73
N ALA A 34 8.21 -12.65 -1.48
CA ALA A 34 7.99 -13.12 -2.85
C ALA A 34 6.86 -14.18 -2.99
N PRO A 35 6.72 -15.18 -2.09
CA PRO A 35 5.60 -16.12 -2.16
C PRO A 35 4.22 -15.46 -2.03
N LEU A 36 4.09 -14.50 -1.11
CA LEU A 36 2.85 -13.73 -0.93
C LEU A 36 2.56 -12.84 -2.14
N TYR A 37 3.58 -12.20 -2.70
CA TYR A 37 3.44 -11.42 -3.94
C TYR A 37 2.91 -12.27 -5.08
N ASN A 38 3.44 -13.47 -5.29
CA ASN A 38 3.00 -14.36 -6.36
C ASN A 38 1.53 -14.79 -6.22
N GLN A 39 1.07 -15.02 -4.98
CA GLN A 39 -0.34 -15.32 -4.71
C GLN A 39 -1.23 -14.09 -4.95
N TYR A 40 -0.80 -12.92 -4.47
CA TYR A 40 -1.48 -11.66 -4.69
C TYR A 40 -1.60 -11.31 -6.17
N SER A 41 -0.51 -11.37 -6.93
CA SER A 41 -0.48 -11.02 -8.35
C SER A 41 -1.30 -11.97 -9.24
N ALA A 42 -1.48 -13.22 -8.80
CA ALA A 42 -2.32 -14.20 -9.49
C ALA A 42 -3.83 -14.03 -9.20
N ASN A 43 -4.19 -13.25 -8.18
CA ASN A 43 -5.57 -13.02 -7.80
C ASN A 43 -6.28 -12.09 -8.82
N THR A 44 -7.55 -12.35 -9.11
CA THR A 44 -8.33 -11.63 -10.13
C THR A 44 -9.41 -10.71 -9.54
N ALA A 45 -9.30 -10.32 -8.26
CA ALA A 45 -10.23 -9.37 -7.65
C ALA A 45 -10.08 -8.00 -8.31
N SER A 46 -11.20 -7.34 -8.60
CA SER A 46 -11.16 -6.02 -9.25
C SER A 46 -10.56 -4.94 -8.34
N HIS A 47 -10.69 -5.05 -7.03
CA HIS A 47 -10.12 -4.14 -6.03
C HIS A 47 -9.36 -4.92 -4.96
N VAL A 48 -8.33 -4.32 -4.36
CA VAL A 48 -7.54 -4.96 -3.29
C VAL A 48 -8.40 -5.40 -2.10
N HIS A 49 -9.42 -4.61 -1.76
CA HIS A 49 -10.33 -4.92 -0.66
C HIS A 49 -11.33 -6.03 -1.00
N LEU A 50 -11.43 -6.46 -2.26
CA LEU A 50 -12.30 -7.56 -2.69
C LEU A 50 -11.57 -8.91 -2.78
N VAL A 51 -10.28 -8.96 -2.41
CA VAL A 51 -9.54 -10.22 -2.28
C VAL A 51 -10.16 -11.05 -1.14
N THR A 52 -10.57 -12.29 -1.47
CA THR A 52 -11.26 -13.20 -0.54
C THR A 52 -10.39 -14.32 0.01
N ASP A 53 -9.19 -14.52 -0.54
CA ASP A 53 -8.26 -15.54 -0.06
C ASP A 53 -7.63 -15.08 1.27
N PRO A 54 -7.91 -15.77 2.39
CA PRO A 54 -7.38 -15.38 3.70
C PRO A 54 -5.85 -15.47 3.79
N THR A 55 -5.20 -16.29 2.95
CA THR A 55 -3.74 -16.37 2.91
C THR A 55 -3.11 -15.08 2.38
N ILE A 56 -3.87 -14.30 1.60
CA ILE A 56 -3.44 -13.01 1.06
C ILE A 56 -3.87 -11.87 2.00
N TYR A 57 -5.18 -11.72 2.26
CA TYR A 57 -5.67 -10.52 2.94
C TYR A 57 -5.43 -10.50 4.46
N LYS A 58 -5.17 -11.65 5.08
CA LYS A 58 -4.79 -11.76 6.51
C LYS A 58 -3.29 -11.91 6.71
N ALA A 59 -2.49 -11.87 5.65
CA ALA A 59 -1.04 -12.00 5.77
C ALA A 59 -0.48 -10.84 6.60
N VAL A 60 0.20 -11.17 7.69
CA VAL A 60 0.94 -10.20 8.50
C VAL A 60 2.36 -10.16 7.97
N VAL A 61 2.76 -9.00 7.46
CA VAL A 61 4.11 -8.75 6.92
C VAL A 61 4.89 -7.92 7.95
N PRO A 62 5.82 -8.52 8.73
CA PRO A 62 6.40 -7.86 9.92
C PRO A 62 7.11 -6.53 9.63
N VAL A 63 7.74 -6.39 8.45
CA VAL A 63 8.41 -5.13 8.04
C VAL A 63 7.44 -3.96 7.84
N TYR A 64 6.14 -4.23 7.68
CA TYR A 64 5.10 -3.20 7.58
C TYR A 64 4.46 -2.86 8.93
N MET A 65 4.99 -3.42 10.01
CA MET A 65 4.50 -3.19 11.35
C MET A 65 5.52 -2.37 12.15
N CYS A 66 5.03 -1.40 12.92
CA CYS A 66 5.86 -0.63 13.83
C CYS A 66 6.00 -1.43 15.15
N PRO A 67 7.22 -1.81 15.58
CA PRO A 67 7.40 -2.60 16.80
C PRO A 67 6.94 -1.91 18.09
N SER A 68 6.88 -0.58 18.10
CA SER A 68 6.40 0.21 19.23
C SER A 68 4.89 0.47 19.20
N ASP A 69 4.19 0.03 18.16
CA ASP A 69 2.74 0.15 18.08
C ASP A 69 2.07 -1.03 18.82
N PRO A 70 1.46 -0.80 20.00
CA PRO A 70 0.82 -1.86 20.78
C PRO A 70 -0.41 -2.47 20.09
N SER A 71 -0.89 -1.84 19.02
CA SER A 71 -2.04 -2.30 18.24
C SER A 71 -1.69 -3.34 17.17
N THR A 72 -0.40 -3.71 17.05
CA THR A 72 0.13 -4.62 16.04
C THR A 72 -0.04 -6.11 16.39
N PRO A 73 -0.47 -6.98 15.44
CA PRO A 73 -1.02 -6.64 14.13
C PRO A 73 -2.50 -6.19 14.25
N GLY A 74 -2.84 -5.08 13.60
CA GLY A 74 -4.17 -4.50 13.63
C GLY A 74 -5.09 -5.05 12.53
N ASN A 75 -6.41 -4.90 12.71
CA ASN A 75 -7.45 -5.39 11.79
C ASN A 75 -8.19 -4.22 11.14
N ALA A 76 -8.17 -4.11 9.82
CA ALA A 76 -8.76 -2.99 9.07
C ALA A 76 -10.30 -2.93 9.18
N ASP A 77 -10.94 -4.07 9.46
CA ASP A 77 -12.39 -4.25 9.50
C ASP A 77 -12.78 -5.62 10.07
N SER A 78 -14.09 -5.93 10.04
CA SER A 78 -14.69 -7.17 10.52
C SER A 78 -14.26 -8.44 9.78
N ALA A 79 -13.71 -8.35 8.56
CA ALA A 79 -13.15 -9.51 7.87
C ALA A 79 -11.74 -9.86 8.40
N GLY A 80 -11.10 -8.95 9.14
CA GLY A 80 -9.75 -9.12 9.66
C GLY A 80 -8.67 -8.90 8.60
N ARG A 81 -8.89 -7.96 7.66
CA ARG A 81 -7.87 -7.54 6.69
C ARG A 81 -6.69 -6.86 7.38
N SER A 82 -5.47 -7.12 6.92
CA SER A 82 -4.24 -6.58 7.50
C SER A 82 -4.20 -5.04 7.46
N GLN A 83 -3.74 -4.41 8.54
CA GLN A 83 -3.28 -3.01 8.53
C GLN A 83 -1.75 -2.96 8.54
N GLY A 84 -1.18 -1.88 8.01
CA GLY A 84 0.26 -1.58 8.15
C GLY A 84 0.45 -0.26 8.89
N SER A 85 1.57 -0.13 9.61
CA SER A 85 1.92 1.05 10.38
C SER A 85 2.59 2.15 9.55
N TYR A 86 2.86 1.91 8.27
CA TYR A 86 3.60 2.83 7.41
C TYR A 86 2.71 3.35 6.27
N ILE A 87 2.56 4.67 6.18
CA ILE A 87 1.73 5.35 5.17
C ILE A 87 2.60 6.15 4.18
N GLY A 88 2.28 6.04 2.89
CA GLY A 88 2.96 6.80 1.84
C GLY A 88 2.57 8.28 1.84
N SER A 89 3.55 9.16 1.67
CA SER A 89 3.32 10.60 1.56
C SER A 89 2.65 10.94 0.22
N ALA A 90 1.41 11.40 0.30
CA ALA A 90 0.61 11.80 -0.85
C ALA A 90 0.79 13.29 -1.19
N GLY A 91 1.41 14.09 -0.33
CA GLY A 91 1.69 15.51 -0.57
C GLY A 91 1.29 16.40 0.60
N ASN A 92 1.23 17.71 0.36
CA ASN A 92 0.96 18.72 1.39
C ASN A 92 -0.52 19.16 1.50
N VAL A 93 -1.43 18.53 0.77
CA VAL A 93 -2.87 18.87 0.78
C VAL A 93 -3.67 17.65 1.21
N ALA A 94 -4.56 17.84 2.18
CA ALA A 94 -5.57 16.85 2.54
C ALA A 94 -6.72 16.90 1.52
N THR A 95 -6.91 15.83 0.75
CA THR A 95 -8.00 15.71 -0.23
C THR A 95 -8.58 14.31 -0.23
N THR A 96 -9.86 14.19 -0.60
CA THR A 96 -10.55 12.92 -0.82
C THR A 96 -10.58 12.50 -2.29
N THR A 97 -10.17 13.39 -3.21
CA THR A 97 -10.28 13.18 -4.67
C THR A 97 -8.97 12.78 -5.34
N GLY A 98 -7.86 12.72 -4.59
CA GLY A 98 -6.53 12.41 -5.13
C GLY A 98 -5.94 13.46 -6.08
N ALA A 99 -6.68 14.52 -6.40
CA ALA A 99 -6.26 15.56 -7.34
C ALA A 99 -5.29 16.57 -6.70
N ASN A 100 -4.36 17.10 -7.51
CA ASN A 100 -3.38 18.14 -7.15
C ASN A 100 -2.42 17.76 -6.00
N LEU A 101 -2.13 16.47 -5.88
CA LEU A 101 -1.20 15.92 -4.91
C LEU A 101 0.25 15.93 -5.44
N ASN A 102 1.21 16.33 -4.60
CA ASN A 102 2.63 16.47 -4.96
C ASN A 102 3.56 15.52 -4.20
N GLY A 103 3.02 14.54 -3.48
CA GLY A 103 3.81 13.53 -2.79
C GLY A 103 4.29 12.41 -3.71
N VAL A 104 5.23 11.61 -3.21
CA VAL A 104 5.81 10.48 -3.96
C VAL A 104 4.76 9.39 -4.21
N PHE A 105 3.87 9.14 -3.24
CA PHE A 105 2.83 8.11 -3.28
C PHE A 105 1.41 8.67 -3.41
N SER A 106 1.20 9.67 -4.27
CA SER A 106 -0.14 10.13 -4.62
C SER A 106 -0.87 9.15 -5.54
N GLU A 107 -2.20 9.27 -5.62
CA GLU A 107 -3.02 8.47 -6.52
C GLU A 107 -2.53 8.62 -7.96
N ASN A 108 -2.33 7.50 -8.64
CA ASN A 108 -1.85 7.47 -10.03
C ASN A 108 -0.54 8.25 -10.26
N SER A 109 0.30 8.36 -9.22
CA SER A 109 1.61 9.01 -9.32
C SER A 109 2.53 8.28 -10.31
N LYS A 110 3.30 9.06 -11.05
CA LYS A 110 4.39 8.60 -11.93
C LYS A 110 5.77 9.06 -11.46
N THR A 111 5.86 9.55 -10.22
CA THR A 111 7.10 10.03 -9.61
C THR A 111 8.12 8.89 -9.57
N LYS A 112 9.30 9.13 -10.16
CA LYS A 112 10.47 8.26 -10.10
C LYS A 112 11.51 8.85 -9.14
N ILE A 113 12.40 8.02 -8.59
CA ILE A 113 13.46 8.49 -7.68
C ILE A 113 14.32 9.60 -8.30
N ARG A 114 14.57 9.55 -9.62
CA ARG A 114 15.28 10.60 -10.38
C ARG A 114 14.58 11.97 -10.42
N ASP A 115 13.30 12.00 -10.08
CA ASP A 115 12.49 13.22 -10.06
C ASP A 115 12.67 13.96 -8.72
N LEU A 116 13.28 13.33 -7.71
CA LEU A 116 13.68 13.93 -6.43
C LEU A 116 14.98 14.75 -6.61
N LYS A 117 14.87 15.98 -7.12
CA LYS A 117 16.02 16.80 -7.57
C LYS A 117 16.97 17.24 -6.46
N ASP A 118 16.49 17.35 -5.24
CA ASP A 118 17.25 17.63 -4.04
C ASP A 118 17.70 16.35 -3.30
N GLY A 119 17.40 15.17 -3.87
CA GLY A 119 17.84 13.87 -3.38
C GLY A 119 16.85 13.18 -2.45
N SER A 120 16.90 11.86 -2.42
CA SER A 120 16.00 11.04 -1.59
C SER A 120 16.18 11.27 -0.09
N SER A 121 17.36 11.73 0.36
CA SER A 121 17.62 12.07 1.76
C SER A 121 16.89 13.34 2.22
N ASN A 122 16.46 14.21 1.30
CA ASN A 122 15.67 15.41 1.59
C ASN A 122 14.16 15.19 1.36
N THR A 123 13.75 13.97 1.01
CA THR A 123 12.35 13.64 0.68
C THR A 123 11.76 12.69 1.71
N ILE A 124 10.65 13.09 2.34
CA ILE A 124 9.82 12.17 3.14
C ILE A 124 8.92 11.36 2.20
N MET A 125 9.21 10.06 2.11
CA MET A 125 8.43 9.12 1.29
C MET A 125 7.33 8.41 2.08
N VAL A 126 7.63 8.00 3.32
CA VAL A 126 6.73 7.20 4.17
C VAL A 126 6.80 7.74 5.59
N SER A 127 5.69 7.72 6.32
CA SER A 127 5.62 8.04 7.76
C SER A 127 5.01 6.87 8.53
N GLU A 128 5.35 6.77 9.80
CA GLU A 128 4.69 5.87 10.73
C GLU A 128 3.35 6.45 11.21
N ILE A 129 2.40 5.56 11.50
CA ILE A 129 1.11 5.83 12.13
C ILE A 129 0.84 4.76 13.19
N VAL A 130 0.04 5.10 14.20
CA VAL A 130 -0.57 4.11 15.10
C VAL A 130 -1.76 3.49 14.38
N ILE A 131 -1.73 2.18 14.18
CA ILE A 131 -2.80 1.43 13.53
C ILE A 131 -3.97 1.29 14.49
N ARG A 132 -5.18 1.08 13.95
CA ARG A 132 -6.34 0.86 14.82
C ARG A 132 -6.19 -0.51 15.48
N GLY A 133 -5.94 -0.52 16.79
CA GLY A 133 -5.99 -1.72 17.59
C GLY A 133 -7.41 -2.29 17.66
N ASN A 134 -7.50 -3.58 18.00
CA ASN A 134 -8.74 -4.11 18.54
C ASN A 134 -9.09 -3.25 19.77
N ALA A 135 -10.34 -2.78 19.87
CA ALA A 135 -10.76 -1.92 20.98
C ALA A 135 -10.20 -2.46 22.30
N ALA A 136 -9.52 -1.61 23.07
CA ALA A 136 -9.07 -1.99 24.41
C ALA A 136 -10.32 -2.43 25.19
N THR A 137 -10.44 -3.73 25.44
CA THR A 137 -11.40 -4.26 26.39
C THR A 137 -10.93 -3.82 27.76
N THR A 138 -11.48 -2.71 28.26
CA THR A 138 -11.50 -2.39 29.69
C THR A 138 -12.39 -3.37 30.41
#